data_AF-A0A549TG24-F1
#
_entry.id   AF-A0A549TG24-F1
#
_cell.length_a   1.000
_cell.length_b   1.000
_cell.length_c   1.000
_cell.angle_alpha   90.00
_cell.angle_beta   90.00
_cell.angle_gamma   90.00
#
_symmetry.space_group_name_H-M   'P 1'
#
loop_
_entity.id
_entity.type
_entity.pdbx_description
1 polymer ?
#
loop_
_entity_poly.entity_id
_entity_poly.type
_entity_poly.pdbx_seq_one_letter_code
_entity_poly.pdbx_strand_id
1 'polypeptide(L)'
;MVGLALGFKRLPGIIAIVAVPLALAGCNSFALDNGNSTAPPKAVVVGPKDVPTPVGLTKKDTGTYPTFGQPLTAANTQIGDDEATTSQAQLSRLAAARASGAMSEAEYQRRVAELRRLAAQHASDTESQIAK
;
A
#
# COMPACT_ATOMS: atom_id res chain seq x y z
N MET A 1 14.37 12.07 60.10
CA MET A 1 14.67 13.33 59.38
C MET A 1 15.95 13.11 58.59
N VAL A 2 15.85 12.79 57.29
CA VAL A 2 17.01 12.66 56.40
C VAL A 2 16.95 13.81 55.42
N GLY A 3 17.89 14.74 55.55
CA GLY A 3 17.94 16.00 54.80
C GLY A 3 18.22 15.75 53.32
N LEU A 4 17.29 16.19 52.49
CA LEU A 4 17.38 16.18 51.04
C LEU A 4 18.12 17.43 50.57
N ALA A 5 19.45 17.37 50.49
CA ALA A 5 20.25 18.41 49.85
C ALA A 5 20.38 18.10 48.34
N LEU A 6 19.35 18.43 47.56
CA LEU A 6 19.41 18.43 46.10
C LEU A 6 20.20 19.66 45.63
N GLY A 7 21.49 19.45 45.37
CA GLY A 7 22.37 20.43 44.75
C GLY A 7 21.90 20.84 43.35
N PHE A 8 21.73 22.15 43.16
CA PHE A 8 21.23 22.86 41.98
C PHE A 8 22.03 22.67 40.66
N LYS A 9 23.00 21.76 40.62
CA LYS A 9 23.90 21.54 39.47
C LYS A 9 23.63 20.27 38.66
N ARG A 10 22.70 19.41 39.06
CA ARG A 10 22.34 18.17 38.32
C ARG A 10 20.95 18.18 37.68
N LEU A 11 20.31 19.35 37.64
CA LEU A 11 18.97 19.52 37.05
C LEU A 11 18.89 19.41 35.51
N PRO A 12 19.88 19.79 34.68
CA PRO A 12 19.66 19.76 33.22
C PRO A 12 19.71 18.35 32.63
N GLY A 13 20.37 17.39 33.28
CA GLY A 13 20.48 16.00 32.79
C GLY A 13 19.23 15.15 33.03
N ILE A 14 18.49 15.40 34.10
CA ILE A 14 17.29 14.61 34.46
C ILE A 14 16.07 15.07 33.67
N ILE A 15 15.97 16.36 33.33
CA ILE A 15 14.89 16.90 32.48
C ILE A 15 14.97 16.34 31.05
N ALA A 16 16.18 16.11 30.52
CA ALA A 16 16.39 15.58 29.18
C ALA A 16 15.93 14.11 29.03
N ILE A 17 15.97 13.29 30.09
CA ILE A 17 15.58 11.87 30.02
C ILE A 17 14.05 11.69 30.08
N VAL A 18 13.33 12.62 30.73
CA VAL A 18 11.87 12.57 30.86
C VAL A 18 11.15 13.27 29.69
N ALA A 19 11.80 14.23 29.01
CA ALA A 19 11.20 14.96 27.90
C ALA A 19 11.23 14.23 26.54
N VAL A 20 12.15 13.27 26.34
CA VAL A 20 12.29 12.56 25.05
C VAL A 20 11.14 11.60 24.73
N PRO A 21 10.53 10.83 25.66
CA PRO A 21 9.43 9.95 25.30
C PRO A 21 8.09 10.69 25.06
N LEU A 22 7.91 11.91 25.56
CA LEU A 22 6.69 12.70 25.30
C LEU A 22 6.69 13.41 23.94
N ALA A 23 7.83 13.45 23.23
CA ALA A 23 7.91 14.01 21.87
C ALA A 23 7.54 13.01 20.76
N LEU A 24 7.38 11.71 21.07
CA LEU A 24 6.89 10.71 20.11
C LEU A 24 5.37 10.47 20.20
N ALA A 25 4.66 11.16 21.11
CA ALA A 25 3.19 11.17 21.16
C ALA A 25 2.57 12.37 20.40
N GLY A 26 3.28 12.88 19.38
CA GLY A 26 2.86 13.98 18.54
C GLY A 26 2.40 13.51 17.16
N CYS A 27 1.08 13.43 16.99
CA CYS A 27 0.34 13.69 15.76
C CYS A 27 0.68 12.86 14.51
N ASN A 28 -0.20 11.89 14.21
CA ASN A 28 -0.63 11.67 12.83
C ASN A 28 -1.15 13.00 12.27
N SER A 29 -0.28 13.81 11.68
CA SER A 29 -0.68 14.99 10.91
C SER A 29 -1.27 14.53 9.58
N PHE A 30 -2.52 14.06 9.62
CA PHE A 30 -3.42 14.32 8.52
C PHE A 30 -3.61 15.85 8.52
N ALA A 31 -2.74 16.54 7.79
CA ALA A 31 -3.08 17.86 7.31
C ALA A 31 -4.28 17.65 6.38
N LEU A 32 -5.49 17.80 6.94
CA LEU A 32 -6.63 18.23 6.15
C LEU A 32 -6.27 19.65 5.71
N ASP A 33 -5.55 19.73 4.60
CA ASP A 33 -5.42 20.92 3.79
C ASP A 33 -6.84 21.35 3.43
N ASN A 34 -7.41 22.23 4.24
CA ASN A 34 -8.69 22.88 3.98
C ASN A 34 -8.54 23.98 2.92
N GLY A 35 -7.59 23.83 1.98
CA GLY A 35 -7.60 24.49 0.71
C GLY A 35 -8.81 23.98 -0.08
N ASN A 36 -9.93 24.68 0.08
CA ASN A 36 -11.04 24.63 -0.86
C ASN A 36 -10.53 24.94 -2.28
N SER A 37 -10.02 23.91 -2.96
CA SER A 37 -10.08 23.80 -4.40
C SER A 37 -11.30 22.95 -4.70
N THR A 38 -12.49 23.54 -4.63
CA THR A 38 -13.67 23.07 -5.37
C THR A 38 -13.47 23.31 -6.88
N ALA A 39 -12.27 23.00 -7.38
CA ALA A 39 -12.06 22.69 -8.77
C ALA A 39 -12.07 21.17 -8.82
N PRO A 40 -13.06 20.52 -9.47
CA PRO A 40 -12.96 19.10 -9.70
C PRO A 40 -11.60 18.85 -10.37
N PRO A 41 -10.80 17.86 -9.91
CA PRO A 41 -9.57 17.51 -10.62
C PRO A 41 -9.98 17.27 -12.07
N LYS A 42 -9.32 17.94 -13.02
CA LYS A 42 -9.56 17.70 -14.43
C LYS A 42 -9.38 16.20 -14.63
N ALA A 43 -10.45 15.50 -15.01
CA ALA A 43 -10.40 14.08 -15.27
C ALA A 43 -9.39 13.87 -16.40
N VAL A 44 -8.18 13.45 -16.05
CA VAL A 44 -7.28 12.85 -17.02
C VAL A 44 -7.88 11.47 -17.25
N VAL A 45 -8.60 11.33 -18.36
CA VAL A 45 -8.92 10.01 -18.88
C VAL A 45 -7.57 9.35 -19.13
N VAL A 46 -7.15 8.47 -18.22
CA VAL A 46 -6.09 7.50 -18.46
C VAL A 46 -6.70 6.48 -19.41
N GLY A 47 -6.93 6.94 -20.65
CA GLY A 47 -7.20 6.07 -21.76
C GLY A 47 -5.94 5.28 -22.06
N PRO A 48 -6.05 4.21 -22.87
CA PRO A 48 -4.87 3.55 -23.39
C PRO A 48 -3.95 4.62 -23.96
N LYS A 49 -2.70 4.66 -23.47
CA LYS A 49 -1.56 5.22 -24.22
C LYS A 49 -1.76 4.77 -25.66
N ASP A 50 -1.55 5.61 -26.69
CA ASP A 50 -1.68 5.22 -28.11
C ASP A 50 -0.87 3.96 -28.39
N VAL A 51 -1.47 2.80 -28.12
CA VAL A 51 -1.00 1.48 -28.48
C VAL A 51 -1.59 1.31 -29.86
N PRO A 52 -0.78 0.94 -30.88
CA PRO A 52 -1.31 0.64 -32.20
C PRO A 52 -2.55 -0.22 -32.06
N THR A 53 -3.69 0.28 -32.54
CA THR A 53 -4.97 -0.42 -32.46
C THR A 53 -4.74 -1.85 -32.92
N PRO A 54 -4.98 -2.87 -32.08
CA PRO A 54 -4.74 -4.24 -32.49
C PRO A 54 -5.55 -4.47 -33.76
N VAL A 55 -4.82 -4.83 -34.82
CA VAL A 55 -5.38 -5.15 -36.14
C VAL A 55 -6.30 -6.35 -36.00
N GLY A 56 -7.55 -6.12 -35.61
CA GLY A 56 -8.46 -7.22 -35.27
C GLY A 56 -9.85 -6.86 -34.77
N LEU A 57 -10.14 -5.61 -34.41
CA LEU A 57 -11.51 -5.20 -34.07
C LEU A 57 -12.28 -4.77 -35.32
N THR A 58 -12.49 -5.71 -36.25
CA THR A 58 -13.39 -5.49 -37.39
C THR A 58 -14.83 -5.62 -36.92
N LYS A 59 -15.62 -4.56 -37.10
CA LYS A 59 -17.09 -4.58 -36.93
C LYS A 59 -17.68 -5.72 -37.77
N LYS A 60 -18.36 -6.67 -37.13
CA LYS A 60 -19.10 -7.75 -37.78
C LYS A 60 -20.59 -7.46 -37.71
N ASP A 61 -21.22 -7.31 -38.87
CA ASP A 61 -22.65 -7.14 -39.00
C ASP A 61 -23.31 -8.54 -39.04
N THR A 62 -23.69 -9.07 -37.86
CA THR A 62 -24.34 -10.38 -37.68
C THR A 62 -25.86 -10.35 -37.90
N GLY A 63 -26.39 -9.29 -38.52
CA GLY A 63 -27.80 -9.16 -38.90
C GLY A 63 -28.74 -8.60 -37.82
N THR A 64 -28.38 -8.66 -36.53
CA THR A 64 -29.21 -8.11 -35.43
C THR A 64 -28.60 -6.85 -34.82
N TYR A 65 -27.30 -6.84 -34.51
CA TYR A 65 -26.54 -5.66 -34.08
C TYR A 65 -25.06 -5.81 -34.44
N PRO A 66 -24.35 -4.71 -34.76
CA PRO A 66 -22.91 -4.79 -35.03
C PRO A 66 -22.14 -5.22 -33.77
N THR A 67 -21.28 -6.22 -33.91
CA THR A 67 -20.42 -6.72 -32.82
C THR A 67 -18.94 -6.50 -33.13
N PHE A 68 -18.13 -6.22 -32.11
CA PHE A 68 -16.69 -6.00 -32.25
C PHE A 68 -15.92 -7.27 -31.87
N GLY A 69 -15.94 -8.30 -32.71
CA GLY A 69 -15.07 -9.48 -32.53
C GLY A 69 -15.29 -10.30 -31.25
N GLN A 70 -14.44 -11.32 -31.03
CA GLN A 70 -14.51 -12.29 -29.92
C GLN A 70 -14.63 -11.57 -28.56
N PRO A 71 -15.38 -12.14 -27.59
CA PRO A 71 -15.46 -11.58 -26.25
C PRO A 71 -14.05 -11.33 -25.72
N LEU A 72 -13.77 -10.07 -25.34
CA LEU A 72 -12.55 -9.70 -24.65
C LEU A 72 -12.43 -10.62 -23.45
N THR A 73 -11.47 -11.54 -23.49
CA THR A 73 -11.16 -12.40 -22.36
C THR A 73 -10.71 -11.45 -21.27
N ALA A 74 -11.53 -11.26 -20.23
CA ALA A 74 -11.19 -10.35 -19.13
C ALA A 74 -9.87 -10.82 -18.53
N ALA A 75 -8.79 -10.08 -18.79
CA ALA A 75 -7.43 -10.47 -18.41
C ALA A 75 -7.19 -10.38 -16.89
N ASN A 76 -8.12 -9.79 -16.14
CA ASN A 76 -7.99 -9.62 -14.70
C ASN A 76 -8.92 -10.57 -13.97
N THR A 77 -8.34 -11.56 -13.28
CA THR A 77 -9.00 -12.23 -12.15
C THR A 77 -9.29 -11.17 -11.10
N GLN A 78 -10.58 -10.86 -10.91
CA GLN A 78 -10.99 -9.97 -9.83
C GLN A 78 -10.85 -10.73 -8.52
N ILE A 79 -10.13 -10.15 -7.56
CA ILE A 79 -10.10 -10.65 -6.18
C ILE A 79 -11.53 -10.65 -5.66
N GLY A 80 -12.01 -11.81 -5.21
CA GLY A 80 -13.30 -11.94 -4.52
C GLY A 80 -13.21 -11.55 -3.05
N ASP A 81 -14.36 -11.28 -2.42
CA ASP A 81 -14.44 -10.85 -1.01
C ASP A 81 -13.79 -11.85 -0.03
N ASP A 82 -13.95 -13.15 -0.29
CA ASP A 82 -13.34 -14.22 0.53
C ASP A 82 -11.81 -14.21 0.41
N GLU A 83 -11.28 -13.99 -0.79
CA GLU A 83 -9.84 -13.92 -1.05
C GLU A 83 -9.21 -12.66 -0.45
N ALA A 84 -9.91 -11.52 -0.52
CA ALA A 84 -9.51 -10.29 0.16
C ALA A 84 -9.45 -10.49 1.68
N THR A 85 -10.51 -11.09 2.26
CA THR A 85 -10.62 -11.34 3.70
C THR A 85 -9.50 -12.26 4.20
N THR A 86 -9.23 -13.34 3.46
CA THR A 86 -8.15 -14.28 3.81
C THR A 86 -6.78 -13.62 3.72
N SER A 87 -6.52 -12.83 2.69
CA SER A 87 -5.26 -12.08 2.55
C SER A 87 -5.05 -11.08 3.68
N GLN A 88 -6.09 -10.33 4.06
CA GLN A 88 -6.05 -9.44 5.22
C GLN A 88 -5.81 -10.20 6.53
N ALA A 89 -6.45 -11.35 6.72
CA ALA A 89 -6.26 -12.19 7.90
C ALA A 89 -4.82 -12.72 8.00
N GLN A 90 -4.19 -13.08 6.88
CA GLN A 90 -2.79 -13.51 6.86
C GLN A 90 -1.83 -12.38 7.25
N LEU A 91 -2.01 -11.18 6.66
CA LEU A 91 -1.16 -10.02 6.95
C LEU A 91 -1.31 -9.54 8.41
N SER A 92 -2.53 -9.53 8.93
CA SER A 92 -2.79 -9.17 10.33
C SER A 92 -2.21 -10.18 11.32
N ARG A 93 -2.31 -11.49 11.05
CA ARG A 93 -1.64 -12.52 11.85
C ARG A 93 -0.13 -12.34 11.87
N LEU A 94 0.48 -12.00 10.73
CA LEU A 94 1.92 -11.74 10.64
C LEU A 94 2.32 -10.53 11.49
N ALA A 95 1.54 -9.44 11.43
CA ALA A 95 1.77 -8.26 12.26
C ALA A 95 1.59 -8.56 13.77
N ALA A 96 0.58 -9.33 14.13
CA ALA A 96 0.33 -9.74 15.52
C ALA A 96 1.46 -10.65 16.06
N ALA A 97 1.95 -11.59 15.25
CA ALA A 97 3.05 -12.48 15.61
C ALA A 97 4.38 -11.74 15.83
N ARG A 98 4.61 -10.63 15.10
CA ARG A 98 5.70 -9.68 15.37
C ARG A 98 5.49 -8.98 16.71
N ALA A 99 4.31 -8.43 16.95
CA ALA A 99 4.00 -7.67 18.15
C ALA A 99 4.09 -8.53 19.42
N SER A 100 3.71 -9.81 19.33
CA SER A 100 3.78 -10.76 20.45
C SER A 100 5.17 -11.37 20.66
N GLY A 101 6.14 -11.12 19.77
CA GLY A 101 7.47 -11.73 19.81
C GLY A 101 7.49 -13.22 19.48
N ALA A 102 6.38 -13.78 18.97
CA ALA A 102 6.29 -15.18 18.57
C ALA A 102 7.12 -15.50 17.31
N MET A 103 7.50 -14.48 16.53
CA MET A 103 8.41 -14.59 15.41
C MET A 103 9.71 -13.84 15.69
N SER A 104 10.83 -14.41 15.24
CA SER A 104 12.10 -13.69 15.29
C SER A 104 12.08 -12.47 14.36
N GLU A 105 12.70 -11.37 14.80
CA GLU A 105 12.80 -10.14 13.99
C GLU A 105 13.49 -10.45 12.64
N ALA A 106 14.52 -11.29 12.65
CA ALA A 106 15.25 -11.68 11.44
C ALA A 106 14.32 -12.38 10.41
N GLU A 107 13.47 -13.29 10.86
CA GLU A 107 12.53 -13.99 9.98
C GLU A 107 11.44 -13.06 9.45
N TYR A 108 10.91 -12.16 10.29
CA TYR A 108 9.98 -11.14 9.84
C TYR A 108 10.60 -10.28 8.73
N GLN A 109 11.82 -9.81 8.93
CA GLN A 109 12.51 -8.96 7.94
C GLN A 109 12.75 -9.71 6.62
N ARG A 110 13.03 -11.02 6.67
CA ARG A 110 13.11 -11.86 5.46
C ARG A 110 11.78 -11.87 4.69
N ARG A 111 10.66 -12.10 5.38
CA ARG A 111 9.32 -12.12 4.76
C ARG A 111 8.93 -10.75 4.20
N VAL A 112 9.24 -9.66 4.90
CA VAL A 112 9.00 -8.30 4.39
C VAL A 112 9.84 -7.99 3.15
N ALA A 113 11.12 -8.40 3.15
CA ALA A 113 11.98 -8.22 1.98
C ALA A 113 11.45 -9.00 0.77
N GLU A 114 10.96 -10.22 0.99
CA GLU A 114 10.32 -11.02 -0.04
C GLU A 114 9.05 -10.36 -0.60
N LEU A 115 8.15 -9.89 0.27
CA LEU A 115 6.93 -9.17 -0.15
C LEU A 115 7.26 -7.90 -0.95
N ARG A 116 8.29 -7.15 -0.54
CA ARG A 116 8.77 -5.98 -1.29
C ARG A 116 9.34 -6.36 -2.65
N ARG A 117 10.11 -7.46 -2.73
CA ARG A 117 10.63 -7.99 -3.98
C ARG A 117 9.50 -8.39 -4.92
N LEU A 118 8.50 -9.11 -4.42
CA LEU A 118 7.32 -9.51 -5.18
C LEU A 118 6.59 -8.27 -5.72
N ALA A 119 6.34 -7.27 -4.87
CA ALA A 119 5.68 -6.03 -5.30
C ALA A 119 6.45 -5.30 -6.42
N ALA A 120 7.78 -5.33 -6.41
CA ALA A 120 8.60 -4.71 -7.44
C ALA A 120 8.65 -5.50 -8.76
N GLN A 121 8.62 -6.83 -8.69
CA GLN A 121 8.85 -7.71 -9.86
C GLN A 121 7.55 -8.19 -10.51
N HIS A 122 6.45 -8.25 -9.76
CA HIS A 122 5.21 -8.86 -10.23
C HIS A 122 4.65 -8.19 -11.51
N ALA A 123 4.75 -6.86 -11.61
CA ALA A 123 4.28 -6.15 -12.81
C ALA A 123 5.07 -6.55 -14.07
N SER A 124 6.41 -6.53 -14.01
CA SER A 124 7.26 -6.91 -15.14
C SER A 124 7.13 -8.39 -15.50
N ASP A 125 7.01 -9.27 -14.50
CA ASP A 125 6.82 -10.70 -14.72
C ASP A 125 5.48 -10.98 -15.42
N THR A 126 4.44 -10.24 -15.05
CA THR A 126 3.11 -10.33 -15.69
C THR A 126 3.17 -9.84 -17.14
N GLU A 127 3.82 -8.71 -17.40
CA GLU A 127 4.01 -8.19 -18.77
C GLU A 127 4.73 -9.20 -19.67
N SER A 128 5.76 -9.88 -19.14
CA SER A 128 6.50 -10.90 -19.90
C SER A 128 5.63 -12.12 -20.29
N GLN A 129 4.63 -12.45 -19.46
CA GLN A 129 3.70 -13.56 -19.73
C GLN A 129 2.64 -13.17 -20.77
N ILE A 130 2.23 -11.90 -20.82
CA ILE A 130 1.27 -11.40 -21.83
C ILE A 130 1.94 -11.29 -23.21
N ALA A 131 3.23 -10.96 -23.25
CA ALA A 131 3.98 -10.81 -24.50
C ALA A 131 4.31 -12.13 -25.21
N LYS A 132 3.99 -13.28 -24.60
CA LYS A 132 4.27 -14.63 -25.12
C LYS A 132 3.04 -15.23 -25.78
#